data_AF-A0A9E3HDR2-F1
#
_entry.id   AF-A0A9E3HDR2-F1
#
_cell.length_a   1.000
_cell.length_b   1.000
_cell.length_c   1.000
_cell.angle_alpha   90.00
_cell.angle_beta   90.00
_cell.angle_gamma   90.00
#
_symmetry.space_group_name_H-M   'P 1'
#
loop_
_entity.id
_entity.type
_entity.pdbx_description
1 polymer ?
#
loop_
_entity_poly.entity_id
_entity_poly.type
_entity_poly.pdbx_seq_one_letter_code
_entity_poly.pdbx_strand_id
1 'polypeptide(L)' 'MTKPNFVTMTKSELKHYLLEHRNDTEAFYALMDKINAEPNQKFYTVDEADILENLIETKRNSKDNL' A
#
# COMPACT_ATOMS: atom_id res chain seq x y z
N MET A 1 0.08 9.55 25.53
CA MET A 1 0.69 9.78 24.21
C MET A 1 -0.41 10.21 23.26
N THR A 2 -0.18 11.27 22.48
CA THR A 2 -1.12 11.76 21.47
C THR A 2 -1.07 10.86 20.24
N LYS A 3 -2.23 10.40 19.77
CA LYS A 3 -2.32 9.59 18.55
C LYS A 3 -1.94 10.45 17.32
N PRO A 4 -1.15 9.96 16.36
CA PRO A 4 -0.84 10.71 15.14
C PRO A 4 -2.09 10.99 14.31
N ASN A 5 -2.06 12.05 13.49
CA ASN A 5 -3.14 12.31 12.53
C ASN A 5 -2.93 11.49 11.25
N PHE A 6 -3.60 10.35 11.17
CA PHE A 6 -3.48 9.41 10.05
C PHE A 6 -3.97 9.97 8.71
N VAL A 7 -4.89 10.95 8.73
CA VAL A 7 -5.43 11.58 7.50
C VAL A 7 -4.33 12.38 6.78
N THR A 8 -3.44 13.01 7.54
CA THR A 8 -2.35 13.82 6.99
C THR A 8 -1.13 12.99 6.56
N MET A 9 -1.02 11.75 7.03
CA MET A 9 0.12 10.88 6.75
C MET A 9 0.09 10.38 5.31
N THR A 10 1.25 10.30 4.68
CA THR A 10 1.42 9.65 3.38
C THR A 10 1.20 8.14 3.48
N LYS A 11 0.97 7.48 2.33
CA LYS A 11 0.81 6.02 2.28
C LYS A 11 2.01 5.28 2.85
N SER A 12 3.22 5.80 2.64
CA SER A 12 4.47 5.21 3.15
C SER A 12 4.57 5.34 4.67
N GLU A 13 4.20 6.48 5.23
CA GLU A 13 4.19 6.71 6.68
C GLU A 13 3.15 5.83 7.39
N LEU A 14 1.94 5.71 6.82
CA LEU A 14 0.90 4.82 7.35
C LEU A 14 1.35 3.35 7.35
N LYS A 15 2.01 2.90 6.27
CA LYS A 15 2.59 1.55 6.21
C LYS A 15 3.65 1.35 7.29
N HIS A 16 4.56 2.31 7.48
CA HIS A 16 5.59 2.22 8.49
C HIS A 16 5.01 2.15 9.90
N TYR A 17 4.06 3.05 10.21
CA TYR A 17 3.37 3.06 11.49
C TYR A 17 2.63 1.73 11.76
N LEU A 18 1.94 1.18 10.76
CA LEU A 18 1.21 -0.08 10.92
C LEU A 18 2.14 -1.29 11.18
N LEU A 19 3.39 -1.25 10.71
CA LEU A 19 4.37 -2.31 11.00
C LEU A 19 4.73 -2.36 12.48
N GLU A 20 4.79 -1.21 13.15
CA GLU A 20 5.05 -1.06 14.58
C GLU A 20 3.77 -1.20 15.43
N HIS A 21 2.60 -0.87 14.84
CA HIS A 21 1.30 -0.82 15.50
C HIS A 21 0.25 -1.69 14.77
N ARG A 22 0.54 -2.98 14.63
CA ARG A 22 -0.27 -3.93 13.82
C ARG A 22 -1.73 -4.06 14.23
N ASN A 23 -2.06 -3.72 15.48
CA ASN A 23 -3.43 -3.80 16.01
C ASN A 23 -4.18 -2.45 15.96
N ASP A 24 -3.57 -1.39 15.42
CA ASP A 24 -4.23 -0.09 15.30
C ASP A 24 -5.14 -0.08 14.07
N THR A 25 -6.42 -0.37 14.30
CA THR A 25 -7.44 -0.41 13.25
C THR A 25 -7.66 0.94 12.59
N GLU A 26 -7.48 2.04 13.32
CA GLU A 26 -7.67 3.40 12.77
C GLU A 26 -6.60 3.72 11.72
N ALA A 27 -5.35 3.38 12.00
CA ALA A 27 -4.26 3.51 11.02
C ALA A 27 -4.48 2.60 9.80
N PHE A 28 -5.03 1.40 10.00
CA PHE A 28 -5.39 0.49 8.91
C PHE A 28 -6.48 1.08 8.00
N TYR A 29 -7.56 1.61 8.57
CA TYR A 29 -8.63 2.24 7.80
C TYR A 29 -8.13 3.47 7.04
N ALA A 30 -7.33 4.34 7.69
CA ALA A 30 -6.74 5.49 7.01
C ALA A 30 -5.85 5.08 5.83
N LEU A 31 -5.10 3.98 5.95
CA LEU A 31 -4.31 3.43 4.85
C LEU A 31 -5.22 2.94 3.70
N MET A 32 -6.29 2.20 4.02
CA MET A 32 -7.22 1.68 3.01
C MET A 32 -8.01 2.78 2.29
N ASP A 33 -8.45 3.81 3.00
CA ASP A 33 -9.10 4.97 2.39
C ASP A 33 -8.18 5.66 1.39
N LYS A 34 -6.90 5.82 1.75
CA LYS A 34 -5.90 6.45 0.89
C LYS A 34 -5.61 5.63 -0.36
N ILE A 35 -5.58 4.31 -0.20
CA ILE A 35 -5.43 3.34 -1.28
C ILE A 35 -6.65 3.40 -2.22
N ASN A 36 -7.87 3.36 -1.68
CA ASN A 36 -9.09 3.45 -2.48
C ASN A 36 -9.27 4.80 -3.19
N ALA A 37 -8.71 5.87 -2.63
CA ALA A 37 -8.72 7.20 -3.25
C ALA A 37 -7.70 7.36 -4.39
N GLU A 38 -6.74 6.43 -4.58
CA GLU A 38 -5.78 6.51 -5.67
C GLU A 38 -6.46 6.19 -7.02
N PRO A 39 -6.54 7.15 -7.96
CA PRO A 39 -7.03 6.86 -9.29
C PRO A 39 -6.02 5.94 -9.98
N ASN A 40 -6.51 4.87 -10.62
CA ASN A 40 -5.73 3.81 -11.30
C ASN A 40 -5.24 2.65 -10.41
N GLN A 41 -5.87 2.43 -9.26
CA GLN A 41 -5.60 1.20 -8.53
C GLN A 41 -6.11 -0.02 -9.28
N LYS A 42 -5.19 -0.94 -9.61
CA LYS A 42 -5.50 -2.19 -10.29
C LYS A 42 -5.56 -3.32 -9.26
N PHE A 43 -6.75 -3.90 -9.11
CA PHE A 43 -6.96 -5.10 -8.32
C PHE A 43 -6.88 -6.32 -9.24
N TYR A 44 -6.28 -7.39 -8.73
CA TYR A 44 -6.15 -8.66 -9.44
C TYR A 44 -6.93 -9.72 -8.67
N THR A 45 -7.61 -10.58 -9.40
CA THR A 45 -8.30 -11.74 -8.87
C THR A 45 -7.35 -12.93 -8.74
N VAL A 46 -7.78 -13.98 -8.02
CA VAL A 46 -6.99 -15.21 -7.89
C VAL A 46 -6.77 -15.90 -9.24
N ASP A 47 -7.75 -15.80 -10.15
CA ASP A 47 -7.67 -16.35 -11.50
C ASP A 47 -6.64 -15.63 -12.39
N GLU A 48 -6.22 -14.43 -11.98
CA GLU A 48 -5.19 -13.64 -12.63
C GLU A 48 -3.82 -13.81 -11.95
N ALA A 49 -3.65 -14.81 -11.08
CA ALA A 49 -2.40 -15.05 -10.35
C ALA A 49 -1.18 -15.21 -11.28
N ASP A 50 -1.37 -15.76 -12.48
CA ASP A 50 -0.31 -15.92 -13.49
C ASP A 50 0.26 -14.56 -13.96
N ILE A 51 -0.49 -13.46 -13.79
CA ILE A 51 -0.01 -12.10 -14.09
C ILE A 51 1.06 -11.65 -13.08
N LEU A 52 1.11 -12.27 -11.89
CA LEU A 52 2.04 -11.89 -10.83
C LEU A 52 3.51 -11.98 -11.27
N GLU A 53 3.87 -13.02 -12.02
CA GLU A 53 5.23 -13.19 -12.55
C GLU A 53 5.64 -11.99 -13.42
N ASN A 54 4.80 -11.64 -14.40
CA ASN A 54 5.02 -10.49 -15.29
C ASN A 54 5.12 -9.16 -14.52
N LEU A 55 4.33 -8.99 -13.46
CA LEU A 55 4.37 -7.78 -12.62
C LEU A 55 5.68 -7.68 -11.84
N ILE A 56 6.18 -8.80 -11.31
CA ILE A 56 7.45 -8.85 -10.58
C ILE A 56 8.61 -8.50 -11.52
N GLU A 57 8.63 -9.09 -12.72
CA GLU A 57 9.66 -8.81 -13.73
C GLU A 57 9.64 -7.34 -14.17
N THR A 58 8.46 -6.80 -14.48
CA THR A 58 8.30 -5.38 -14.84
C THR A 58 8.83 -4.46 -13.73
N LYS A 59 8.55 -4.79 -12.47
CA LYS A 59 8.98 -3.97 -11.32
C LYS A 59 10.48 -4.09 -11.06
N ARG A 60 11.07 -5.25 -11.28
CA ARG A 60 12.53 -5.48 -11.20
C ARG A 60 13.26 -4.65 -12.26
N ASN A 61 12.84 -4.77 -13.52
CA ASN A 61 13.45 -4.05 -14.65
C ASN A 61 13.27 -2.52 -14.57
N SER A 62 12.20 -2.05 -13.90
CA SER A 62 11.98 -0.61 -13.68
C SER A 62 12.90 -0.01 -12.59
N LYS A 63 13.45 -0.82 -11.68
CA LYS A 63 14.43 -0.36 -10.68
C LYS A 63 15.84 -0.23 -11.26
N ASP A 64 16.14 -0.95 -12.33
CA ASP A 64 17.45 -0.91 -13.00
C ASP A 64 17.58 0.25 -14.01
N ASN A 65 16.51 1.02 -14.24
CA ASN A 65 16.47 2.16 -15.18
C ASN A 65 16.31 3.53 -14.49
N LEU A 66 16.63 3.66 -13.19
CA LEU A 66 16.66 4.94 -12.47
C LEU A 66 17.97 5.14 -11.70
#